data_AF-A0A132MUQ9-F1
#
_entry.id   AF-A0A132MUQ9-F1
#
_cell.length_a   1.000
_cell.length_b   1.000
_cell.length_c   1.000
_cell.angle_alpha   90.00
_cell.angle_beta   90.00
_cell.angle_gamma   90.00
#
_symmetry.space_group_name_H-M   'P 1'
#
loop_
_entity.id
_entity.type
_entity.pdbx_description
1 polymer ?
#
loop_
_entity_poly.entity_id
_entity_poly.type
_entity_poly.pdbx_seq_one_letter_code
_entity_poly.pdbx_strand_id
1 'polypeptide(L)'
;MNMVSSIGSFLLGLSTLPFLYNVYVTARRGRRVTVDDPWGYARSLEWATSCPPPRHNFTFLPRIRSESPAFDLHHPEIARLEYPTTNEGRLAQALGGPDLTRREEATG
;
A
#
# COMPACT_ATOMS: atom_id res chain seq x y z
N MET A 1 -14.62 -36.87 -22.92
CA MET A 1 -14.76 -35.84 -21.87
C MET A 1 -13.81 -34.64 -22.10
N ASN A 2 -13.59 -34.20 -23.35
CA ASN A 2 -12.58 -33.16 -23.64
C ASN A 2 -13.18 -31.89 -24.28
N MET A 3 -14.45 -31.94 -24.69
CA MET A 3 -15.15 -30.83 -25.33
C MET A 3 -15.41 -29.69 -24.34
N VAL A 4 -15.83 -30.02 -23.11
CA VAL A 4 -16.03 -29.05 -22.02
C VAL A 4 -14.73 -28.32 -21.70
N SER A 5 -13.62 -29.06 -21.58
CA SER A 5 -12.29 -28.47 -21.33
C SER A 5 -11.82 -27.56 -22.47
N SER A 6 -12.12 -27.93 -23.73
CA SER A 6 -11.76 -27.11 -24.90
C SER A 6 -12.59 -25.82 -24.94
N ILE A 7 -13.90 -25.89 -24.67
CA ILE A 7 -14.75 -24.69 -24.59
C ILE A 7 -14.28 -23.79 -23.44
N GLY A 8 -13.94 -24.37 -22.29
CA GLY A 8 -13.39 -23.65 -21.15
C GLY A 8 -12.08 -22.93 -21.47
N SER A 9 -11.14 -23.58 -22.17
CA SER A 9 -9.86 -22.95 -22.53
C SER A 9 -10.02 -21.81 -23.53
N PHE A 10 -10.94 -21.91 -24.49
CA PHE A 10 -11.27 -20.81 -25.39
C PHE A 10 -11.90 -19.62 -24.65
N LEU A 11 -12.82 -19.88 -23.72
CA LEU A 11 -13.43 -18.82 -22.90
C LEU A 11 -12.39 -18.12 -22.00
N LEU A 12 -11.49 -18.88 -21.38
CA LEU A 12 -10.37 -18.34 -20.60
C LEU A 12 -9.38 -17.53 -21.46
N GLY A 13 -9.12 -18.00 -22.69
CA GLY A 13 -8.32 -17.23 -23.64
C GLY A 13 -8.99 -15.90 -24.00
N LEU A 14 -10.29 -15.94 -24.30
CA LEU A 14 -11.07 -14.76 -24.66
C LEU A 14 -11.20 -13.76 -23.50
N SER A 15 -11.30 -14.23 -22.25
CA SER A 15 -11.36 -13.36 -21.07
C SER A 15 -10.06 -12.56 -20.83
N THR A 16 -8.95 -12.96 -21.44
CA THR A 16 -7.69 -12.21 -21.38
C THR A 16 -7.75 -10.92 -22.21
N LEU A 17 -8.58 -10.86 -23.26
CA LEU A 17 -8.72 -9.66 -24.11
C LEU A 17 -9.22 -8.41 -23.36
N PRO A 18 -10.32 -8.44 -22.58
CA PRO A 18 -10.75 -7.26 -21.83
C PRO A 18 -9.73 -6.84 -20.76
N PHE A 19 -9.00 -7.77 -20.16
CA PHE A 19 -7.91 -7.47 -19.23
C PHE A 19 -6.77 -6.68 -19.92
N LEU A 20 -6.29 -7.18 -21.06
CA LEU A 20 -5.24 -6.51 -21.84
C LEU A 20 -5.69 -5.13 -22.35
N TYR A 21 -6.95 -5.04 -22.79
CA TYR A 21 -7.53 -3.76 -23.21
C TYR A 21 -7.55 -2.75 -22.07
N ASN A 22 -7.96 -3.17 -20.86
CA ASN A 22 -7.97 -2.32 -19.68
C ASN A 22 -6.55 -1.82 -19.34
N VAL A 23 -5.56 -2.71 -19.31
CA VAL A 23 -4.15 -2.35 -19.08
C VAL A 23 -3.65 -1.35 -20.13
N TYR A 24 -3.96 -1.57 -21.41
CA TYR A 24 -3.54 -0.67 -22.50
C TYR A 24 -4.12 0.75 -22.35
N VAL A 25 -5.43 0.82 -22.09
CA VAL A 25 -6.13 2.12 -21.93
C VAL A 25 -5.63 2.85 -20.69
N THR A 26 -5.52 2.17 -19.55
CA THR A 26 -5.09 2.78 -18.28
C THR A 26 -3.62 3.20 -18.31
N ALA A 27 -2.73 2.45 -18.98
CA ALA A 27 -1.34 2.85 -19.16
C ALA A 27 -1.18 4.13 -20.01
N ARG A 28 -2.05 4.34 -21.02
CA ARG A 28 -1.98 5.48 -21.94
C ARG A 28 -2.74 6.71 -21.45
N ARG A 29 -3.88 6.51 -20.79
CA ARG A 29 -4.87 7.57 -20.48
C ARG A 29 -5.33 7.57 -19.02
N GLY A 30 -4.79 6.70 -18.17
CA GLY A 30 -5.17 6.59 -16.78
C GLY A 30 -4.92 7.89 -16.01
N ARG A 31 -5.80 8.19 -15.06
CA ARG A 31 -5.63 9.31 -14.13
C ARG A 31 -4.40 9.03 -13.27
N ARG A 32 -3.51 10.03 -13.16
CA ARG A 32 -2.34 9.94 -12.29
C ARG A 32 -2.81 9.96 -10.84
N VAL A 33 -2.34 8.99 -10.07
CA VAL A 33 -2.48 8.93 -8.62
C VAL A 33 -1.41 9.86 -8.03
N THR A 34 -1.80 10.73 -7.10
CA THR A 34 -0.89 11.66 -6.39
C THR A 34 -0.70 11.32 -4.92
N VAL A 35 -1.25 10.18 -4.50
CA VAL A 35 -1.17 9.65 -3.13
C VAL A 35 -0.29 8.41 -3.11
N ASP A 36 0.32 8.15 -1.96
CA ASP A 36 1.21 6.99 -1.76
C ASP A 36 0.40 5.68 -1.71
N ASP A 37 -0.78 5.69 -1.09
CA ASP A 37 -1.73 4.57 -1.07
C ASP A 37 -3.06 4.91 -1.79
N PRO A 38 -3.27 4.47 -3.04
CA PRO A 38 -4.53 4.67 -3.76
C PRO A 38 -5.72 3.85 -3.21
N TRP A 39 -5.45 2.82 -2.39
CA TRP A 39 -6.48 1.92 -1.83
C TRP A 39 -6.85 2.28 -0.39
N GLY A 40 -5.99 3.02 0.29
CA GLY A 40 -6.21 3.66 1.58
C GLY A 40 -5.92 2.81 2.82
N TYR A 41 -5.89 1.48 2.70
CA TYR A 41 -5.69 0.55 3.83
C TYR A 41 -4.60 -0.48 3.57
N ALA A 42 -3.62 -0.13 2.75
CA ALA A 42 -2.57 -1.05 2.39
C ALA A 42 -1.53 -1.19 3.52
N ARG A 43 -0.97 -2.40 3.69
CA ARG A 43 -0.23 -2.78 4.90
C ARG A 43 1.29 -2.76 4.75
N SER A 44 1.80 -3.28 3.64
CA SER A 44 3.22 -3.48 3.41
C SER A 44 3.95 -2.17 3.09
N LEU A 45 5.28 -2.14 3.28
CA LEU A 45 6.12 -0.96 3.04
C LEU A 45 6.01 -0.36 1.63
N GLU A 46 5.65 -1.17 0.62
CA GLU A 46 5.45 -0.70 -0.76
C GLU A 46 4.38 0.40 -0.91
N TRP A 47 3.52 0.56 0.10
CA TRP A 47 2.46 1.58 0.14
C TRP A 47 2.82 2.79 1.01
N ALA A 48 4.04 2.83 1.56
CA ALA A 48 4.59 4.00 2.26
C ALA A 48 5.50 4.84 1.35
N THR A 49 5.58 4.52 0.06
CA THR A 49 6.34 5.25 -0.94
C THR A 49 5.42 5.84 -2.00
N SER A 50 5.92 6.82 -2.75
CA SER A 50 5.12 7.53 -3.74
C SER A 50 4.76 6.68 -4.95
N CYS A 51 3.64 7.03 -5.60
CA CYS A 51 3.19 6.42 -6.84
C CYS A 51 3.37 7.42 -8.00
N PRO A 52 4.35 7.25 -8.93
CA PRO A 52 5.28 6.13 -9.09
C PRO A 52 6.50 6.18 -8.12
N PRO A 53 7.08 5.02 -7.79
CA PRO A 53 8.18 4.96 -6.82
C PRO A 53 9.46 5.63 -7.35
N PRO A 54 10.25 6.27 -6.48
CA PRO A 54 11.53 6.86 -6.85
C PRO A 54 12.55 5.77 -7.24
N ARG A 55 13.62 6.14 -7.96
CA ARG A 55 14.65 5.18 -8.44
C ARG A 55 15.27 4.31 -7.35
N HIS A 56 15.30 4.79 -6.11
CA HIS A 56 15.86 4.08 -4.96
C HIS A 56 14.77 3.55 -4.00
N ASN A 57 13.55 3.36 -4.51
CA ASN A 57 12.35 2.85 -3.84
C ASN A 57 11.80 3.71 -2.70
N PHE A 58 12.64 4.24 -1.80
CA PHE A 58 12.21 4.97 -0.61
C PHE A 58 13.00 6.26 -0.45
N THR A 59 12.30 7.40 -0.37
CA THR A 59 12.92 8.67 0.02
C THR A 59 13.31 8.67 1.50
N PHE A 60 12.51 8.01 2.34
CA PHE A 60 12.77 7.78 3.76
C PHE A 60 12.03 6.50 4.20
N LEU A 61 12.55 5.81 5.21
CA LEU A 61 11.96 4.57 5.71
C LEU A 61 11.12 4.86 6.97
N PRO A 62 9.81 4.52 7.00
CA PRO A 62 9.01 4.67 8.20
C PRO A 62 9.46 3.67 9.28
N ARG A 63 9.26 4.02 10.55
CA ARG A 63 9.64 3.12 11.66
C ARG A 63 8.74 1.89 11.69
N ILE A 64 9.35 0.71 11.62
CA ILE A 64 8.66 -0.58 11.61
C ILE A 64 8.40 -1.01 13.05
N ARG A 65 7.11 -1.11 13.44
CA ARG A 65 6.67 -1.54 14.78
C ARG A 65 5.71 -2.73 14.76
N SER A 66 5.23 -3.09 13.58
CA SER A 66 4.27 -4.16 13.33
C SER A 66 4.55 -4.79 11.95
N GLU A 67 3.78 -5.82 11.62
CA GLU A 67 3.71 -6.45 10.30
C GLU A 67 3.04 -5.58 9.22
N SER A 68 2.35 -4.50 9.63
CA SER A 68 1.59 -3.58 8.78
C SER A 68 2.10 -2.13 8.86
N PRO A 69 3.39 -1.86 8.60
CA PRO A 69 3.99 -0.55 8.84
C PRO A 69 3.41 0.60 8.01
N ALA A 70 2.93 0.35 6.78
CA ALA A 70 2.28 1.41 5.98
C ALA A 70 0.88 1.74 6.50
N PHE A 71 0.16 0.73 7.02
CA PHE A 71 -1.16 0.93 7.61
C PHE A 71 -1.05 1.74 8.91
N ASP A 72 -0.10 1.39 9.78
CA ASP A 72 0.09 2.09 11.06
C ASP A 72 0.49 3.56 10.88
N LEU A 73 1.19 3.86 9.78
CA LEU A 73 1.54 5.22 9.40
C LEU A 73 0.31 6.03 8.97
N HIS A 74 -0.59 5.42 8.19
CA HIS A 74 -1.78 6.09 7.66
C HIS A 74 -2.95 6.14 8.67
N HIS A 75 -3.05 5.15 9.56
CA HIS A 75 -4.13 4.98 10.55
C HIS A 75 -3.57 4.84 11.99
N PRO A 76 -2.90 5.88 12.53
CA PRO A 76 -2.27 5.80 13.85
C PRO A 76 -3.27 5.56 14.98
N GLU A 77 -4.53 5.98 14.82
CA GLU A 77 -5.61 5.75 15.77
C GLU A 77 -5.98 4.26 15.89
N ILE A 78 -5.95 3.52 14.78
CA ILE A 78 -6.26 2.09 14.76
C ILE A 78 -5.06 1.31 15.31
N ALA A 79 -3.85 1.66 14.87
CA ALA A 79 -2.63 1.02 15.35
C ALA A 79 -2.45 1.13 16.87
N ARG A 80 -2.86 2.25 17.49
CA ARG A 80 -2.84 2.42 18.95
C ARG A 80 -3.82 1.50 19.70
N LEU A 81 -4.96 1.17 19.08
CA LEU A 81 -5.97 0.28 19.67
C LEU A 81 -5.57 -1.18 19.53
N GLU A 82 -4.95 -1.55 18.42
CA GLU A 82 -4.52 -2.92 18.13
C GLU A 82 -3.23 -3.30 18.86
N TYR A 83 -2.32 -2.33 19.01
CA TYR A 83 -1.10 -2.46 19.81
C TYR A 83 -1.14 -1.52 21.01
N PRO A 84 -2.07 -1.73 21.97
CA PRO A 84 -2.03 -0.98 23.22
C PRO A 84 -0.67 -1.26 23.84
N THR A 85 0.12 -0.23 24.06
CA THR A 85 1.52 -0.31 24.48
C THR A 85 1.63 -1.06 25.81
N THR A 86 1.82 -2.38 25.76
CA THR A 86 1.98 -3.24 26.96
C THR A 86 3.27 -2.91 27.75
N ASN A 87 4.15 -2.02 27.27
CA ASN A 87 5.36 -1.65 27.99
C ASN A 87 5.95 -0.29 27.55
N GLU A 88 5.28 0.82 27.90
CA GLU A 88 5.76 2.18 27.59
C GLU A 88 7.14 2.51 28.20
N GLY A 89 7.59 1.80 29.24
CA GLY A 89 8.75 2.23 30.02
C GLY A 89 10.13 2.10 29.36
N ARG A 90 10.35 1.14 28.43
CA ARG A 90 11.72 0.82 27.96
C ARG A 90 11.89 0.84 26.45
N LEU A 91 10.92 0.32 25.71
CA LEU A 91 10.97 0.29 24.23
C LEU A 91 10.57 1.62 23.62
N ALA A 92 9.60 2.34 24.18
CA ALA A 92 9.27 3.69 23.73
C ALA A 92 10.40 4.69 24.02
N GLN A 93 11.13 4.49 25.14
CA GLN A 93 12.33 5.26 25.48
C GLN A 93 13.50 4.94 24.53
N ALA A 94 13.62 3.69 24.05
CA ALA A 94 14.67 3.28 23.10
C ALA A 94 14.33 3.61 21.63
N LEU A 95 13.06 3.58 21.24
CA LEU A 95 12.59 3.70 19.85
C LEU A 95 11.86 5.02 19.55
N GLY A 96 11.66 5.90 20.53
CA GLY A 96 10.98 7.19 20.43
C GLY A 96 9.45 7.10 20.30
N GLY A 97 8.70 8.18 20.57
CA GLY A 97 7.26 8.27 20.29
C GLY A 97 6.95 8.30 18.77
N PRO A 98 5.68 8.16 18.35
CA PRO A 98 5.30 8.45 16.96
C PRO A 98 5.66 9.90 16.60
N ASP A 99 6.36 10.12 15.48
CA ASP A 99 6.74 11.46 15.05
C ASP A 99 5.56 12.12 14.32
N LEU A 100 4.90 13.05 15.01
CA LEU A 100 3.70 13.73 14.53
C LEU A 100 4.00 15.10 13.92
N THR A 101 5.26 15.55 13.95
CA THR A 101 5.64 16.91 13.56
C THR A 101 5.41 17.22 12.07
N ARG A 102 5.43 16.20 11.20
CA ARG A 102 5.34 16.43 9.74
C ARG A 102 3.91 16.46 9.17
N ARG A 103 2.89 15.97 9.89
CA ARG A 103 1.48 16.07 9.43
C ARG A 103 1.06 17.55 9.29
N GLU A 104 1.65 18.43 10.07
CA GLU A 104 1.44 19.88 10.00
C GLU A 104 2.10 20.51 8.76
N GLU A 105 3.25 19.99 8.31
CA GLU A 105 3.97 20.51 7.13
C GLU A 105 3.33 20.06 5.80
N ALA A 106 2.72 18.88 5.74
CA ALA A 106 2.10 18.34 4.53
C ALA A 106 0.69 18.89 4.23
N THR A 107 0.10 19.65 5.15
CA THR A 107 -1.25 20.23 5.02
C THR A 107 -1.23 21.76 4.84
N GLY A 108 -0.03 22.37 4.74
CA GLY A 108 0.19 23.81 4.53
C GLY A 108 0.44 24.20 3.09
#